data_AF-A0A1A7YX10-F1
#
_entry.id   AF-A0A1A7YX10-F1
#
_cell.length_a   1.000
_cell.length_b   1.000
_cell.length_c   1.000
_cell.angle_alpha   90.00
_cell.angle_beta   90.00
_cell.angle_gamma   90.00
#
_symmetry.space_group_name_H-M   'P 1'
#
loop_
_entity.id
_entity.type
_entity.pdbx_description
1 polymer ?
#
loop_
_entity_poly.entity_id
_entity_poly.type
_entity_poly.pdbx_seq_one_letter_code
_entity_poly.pdbx_strand_id
1 'polypeptide(L)'
;MVAFSVRGALFLCALLQLFPLPGGQVPNCQEVRTVFHSLHPGSKWVPENPVSGADLQVCQTKGPTCCSKKMEERYQVAARSNMESGLQVVTAQLKRLIIQNAAIFQEAFDLVLRHGRNSTLAMLKLEFPGLLPSSQSTVGQLFLDMSLYTLGSDSAVDHMVTSFFGKLFPLAYRRLVGGSGSSVSEECVRGAWKDSGAFGPYPKLIMTRLSRSLLATRVFLQALNLGIEVVNTTDHLRPGRDCSRALLRLWYCPHCQGLLGPPACRGFCQAVMQSCLGGAAEVQPHWRSYIDGLGKLAGGMRGEQDMEAVVLRLPSMIKLALKHAVNTRSRLSTLVSGMCGHATQRASRSVESPPPPPPLPLQPPAASSTRDAQPSDSDETLAGLRREFITNLKGFSSFYSGLGEALCSREPAPANHTLCWNGQEMTDRFTGPGLKRLLSASESKNNKPLEPVISQIIDKLKHINQLLNTVTVSEKRWRARSRGGGANGWSDEAEEGFTSGDCDDEDECAGVSGLGPPPRRKRLRIFSDLSDNLAMEDFTFQEQLLTPRLATAGAGGVSSPAAPLWMSYLVPLLLTTLALFQLWHH
;
A
#
# COMPACT_ATOMS: atom_id res chain seq x y z
N MET A 1 -22.42 0.92 -93.07
CA MET A 1 -23.20 0.57 -91.86
C MET A 1 -22.27 -0.26 -90.99
N VAL A 2 -22.14 -0.09 -89.67
CA VAL A 2 -22.98 0.64 -88.69
C VAL A 2 -22.31 1.94 -88.22
N ALA A 3 -23.09 2.98 -87.91
CA ALA A 3 -22.58 4.20 -87.30
C ALA A 3 -22.50 4.03 -85.77
N PHE A 4 -21.29 3.99 -85.21
CA PHE A 4 -21.11 4.02 -83.76
C PHE A 4 -21.47 5.42 -83.23
N SER A 5 -22.52 5.47 -82.41
CA SER A 5 -23.10 6.73 -81.96
C SER A 5 -22.17 7.48 -81.01
N VAL A 6 -21.75 8.68 -81.40
CA VAL A 6 -20.95 9.60 -80.56
C VAL A 6 -21.63 9.90 -79.21
N ARG A 7 -22.97 9.83 -79.16
CA ARG A 7 -23.73 9.93 -77.90
C ARG A 7 -23.40 8.83 -76.90
N GLY A 8 -23.03 7.63 -77.35
CA GLY A 8 -22.65 6.52 -76.47
C GLY A 8 -21.32 6.77 -75.74
N ALA A 9 -20.32 7.30 -76.44
CA ALA A 9 -19.05 7.70 -75.85
C ALA A 9 -19.22 8.87 -74.85
N LEU A 10 -20.07 9.84 -75.18
CA LEU A 10 -20.42 10.95 -74.27
C LEU A 10 -21.18 10.47 -73.03
N PHE A 11 -22.11 9.51 -73.17
CA PHE A 11 -22.78 8.90 -72.02
C PHE A 11 -21.83 8.11 -71.11
N LEU A 12 -20.86 7.37 -71.68
CA LEU A 12 -19.83 6.69 -70.90
C LEU A 12 -18.93 7.68 -70.14
N CYS A 13 -18.52 8.79 -70.77
CA CYS A 13 -17.77 9.84 -70.07
C CYS A 13 -18.61 10.52 -68.96
N ALA A 14 -19.90 10.79 -69.21
CA ALA A 14 -20.79 11.36 -68.20
C ALA A 14 -21.03 10.42 -67.01
N LEU A 15 -21.21 9.11 -67.26
CA LEU A 15 -21.33 8.09 -66.21
C LEU A 15 -20.02 7.93 -65.42
N LEU A 16 -18.86 8.05 -66.06
CA LEU A 16 -17.57 8.06 -65.38
C LEU A 16 -17.29 9.33 -64.56
N GLN A 17 -18.05 10.42 -64.77
CA GLN A 17 -18.06 11.57 -63.86
C GLN A 17 -19.10 11.48 -62.73
N LEU A 18 -19.99 10.48 -62.75
CA LEU A 18 -20.97 10.21 -61.71
C LEU A 18 -20.50 9.20 -60.64
N PHE A 19 -19.32 8.61 -60.82
CA PHE A 19 -18.62 7.83 -59.78
C PHE A 19 -17.43 8.63 -59.23
N PRO A 20 -17.55 9.23 -58.03
CA PRO A 20 -16.37 9.73 -57.32
C PRO A 20 -15.40 8.59 -57.09
N LEU A 21 -14.09 8.80 -57.32
CA LEU A 21 -13.08 7.91 -56.77
C LEU A 21 -13.23 7.87 -55.24
N PRO A 22 -12.94 6.73 -54.57
CA PRO A 22 -12.91 6.65 -53.11
C PRO A 22 -11.72 7.45 -52.55
N GLY A 23 -11.89 8.78 -52.49
CA GLY A 23 -10.82 9.76 -52.39
C GLY A 23 -11.13 10.93 -51.47
N GLY A 24 -11.67 10.66 -50.27
CA GLY A 24 -11.58 11.57 -49.13
C GLY A 24 -12.23 12.96 -49.28
N GLN A 25 -13.29 13.09 -50.07
CA GLN A 25 -14.11 14.31 -50.07
C GLN A 25 -15.03 14.31 -48.84
N VAL A 26 -14.73 15.15 -47.86
CA VAL A 26 -15.67 15.50 -46.79
C VAL A 26 -16.71 16.46 -47.39
N PRO A 27 -18.02 16.13 -47.41
CA PRO A 27 -19.01 16.97 -48.10
C PRO A 27 -19.50 18.16 -47.27
N ASN A 28 -19.42 18.08 -45.94
CA ASN A 28 -20.01 19.02 -44.99
C ASN A 28 -19.28 18.91 -43.63
N CYS A 29 -19.10 20.03 -42.92
CA CYS A 29 -18.46 20.06 -41.59
C CYS A 29 -19.42 20.21 -40.41
N GLN A 30 -20.74 20.24 -40.63
CA GLN A 30 -21.74 20.47 -39.58
C GLN A 30 -21.65 19.50 -38.39
N GLU A 31 -21.48 18.19 -38.62
CA GLU A 31 -21.37 17.22 -37.52
C GLU A 31 -20.05 17.36 -36.74
N VAL A 32 -18.95 17.64 -37.45
CA VAL A 32 -17.66 17.95 -36.81
C VAL A 32 -17.78 19.21 -35.94
N ARG A 33 -18.60 20.18 -36.38
CA ARG A 33 -18.89 21.41 -35.66
C ARG A 33 -19.78 21.21 -34.44
N THR A 34 -20.80 20.34 -34.48
CA THR A 34 -21.59 20.02 -33.28
C THR A 34 -20.74 19.29 -32.23
N VAL A 35 -19.91 18.31 -32.64
CA VAL A 35 -18.97 17.60 -31.76
C VAL A 35 -17.86 18.52 -31.24
N PHE A 36 -17.38 19.50 -32.02
CA PHE A 36 -16.43 20.49 -31.51
C PHE A 36 -17.08 21.41 -30.47
N HIS A 37 -18.32 21.86 -30.71
CA HIS A 37 -19.04 22.76 -29.79
C HIS A 37 -19.45 22.11 -28.46
N SER A 38 -19.77 20.81 -28.43
CA SER A 38 -20.04 20.11 -27.17
C SER A 38 -18.79 19.98 -26.30
N LEU A 39 -17.62 19.78 -26.91
CA LEU A 39 -16.32 19.78 -26.23
C LEU A 39 -15.82 21.20 -25.88
N HIS A 40 -16.18 22.21 -26.68
CA HIS A 40 -15.73 23.60 -26.55
C HIS A 40 -16.86 24.62 -26.80
N PRO A 41 -17.74 24.87 -25.81
CA PRO A 41 -18.83 25.84 -25.97
C PRO A 41 -18.36 27.26 -26.35
N GLY A 42 -19.15 27.97 -27.17
CA GLY A 42 -18.90 29.37 -27.55
C GLY A 42 -17.80 29.61 -28.61
N SER A 43 -17.23 28.56 -29.19
CA SER A 43 -16.05 28.64 -30.07
C SER A 43 -16.32 29.09 -31.52
N LYS A 44 -16.24 30.39 -31.81
CA LYS A 44 -16.51 30.99 -33.14
C LYS A 44 -15.54 30.63 -34.30
N TRP A 45 -14.70 29.59 -34.18
CA TRP A 45 -13.53 29.36 -35.06
C TRP A 45 -13.60 28.04 -35.85
N VAL A 46 -14.81 27.50 -36.04
CA VAL A 46 -15.07 26.21 -36.68
C VAL A 46 -15.57 26.41 -38.11
N PRO A 47 -14.90 25.85 -39.15
CA PRO A 47 -15.35 25.93 -40.54
C PRO A 47 -16.78 25.41 -40.72
N GLU A 48 -17.49 26.01 -41.68
CA GLU A 48 -18.84 25.56 -42.10
C GLU A 48 -18.72 24.60 -43.30
N ASN A 49 -17.82 24.94 -44.23
CA ASN A 49 -17.40 24.10 -45.34
C ASN A 49 -15.96 23.61 -45.14
N PRO A 50 -15.54 22.51 -45.80
CA PRO A 50 -14.17 22.02 -45.77
C PRO A 50 -13.15 23.07 -46.24
N VAL A 51 -12.01 23.17 -45.54
CA VAL A 51 -10.92 24.12 -45.81
C VAL A 51 -9.62 23.40 -46.19
N SER A 52 -8.60 24.16 -46.61
CA SER A 52 -7.26 23.61 -46.85
C SER A 52 -6.60 23.15 -45.54
N GLY A 53 -6.04 21.95 -45.53
CA GLY A 53 -5.32 21.39 -44.37
C GLY A 53 -3.85 21.80 -44.24
N ALA A 54 -3.36 22.72 -45.08
CA ALA A 54 -1.94 23.07 -45.15
C ALA A 54 -1.35 23.64 -43.84
N ASP A 55 -2.17 24.27 -43.00
CA ASP A 55 -1.74 24.86 -41.72
C ASP A 55 -1.72 23.86 -40.54
N LEU A 56 -2.14 22.61 -40.75
CA LEU A 56 -2.23 21.58 -39.71
C LEU A 56 -0.86 20.90 -39.49
N GLN A 57 -0.44 20.81 -38.22
CA GLN A 57 0.88 20.29 -37.85
C GLN A 57 0.87 18.80 -37.50
N VAL A 58 -0.29 18.21 -37.24
CA VAL A 58 -0.42 16.87 -36.66
C VAL A 58 -1.40 16.01 -37.47
N CYS A 59 -2.58 16.56 -37.78
CA CYS A 59 -3.66 15.92 -38.53
C CYS A 59 -3.51 16.14 -40.04
N GLN A 60 -2.48 15.54 -40.65
CA GLN A 60 -2.26 15.62 -42.08
C GLN A 60 -3.38 14.91 -42.86
N THR A 61 -4.06 15.64 -43.75
CA THR A 61 -5.14 15.12 -44.60
C THR A 61 -4.68 15.01 -46.06
N LYS A 62 -5.17 14.00 -46.79
CA LYS A 62 -4.92 13.82 -48.24
C LYS A 62 -5.78 14.75 -49.13
N GLY A 63 -6.63 15.58 -48.51
CA GLY A 63 -7.63 16.44 -49.14
C GLY A 63 -8.12 17.52 -48.16
N PRO A 64 -9.26 18.18 -48.42
CA PRO A 64 -9.76 19.24 -47.56
C PRO A 64 -10.21 18.69 -46.18
N THR A 65 -10.25 19.58 -45.18
CA THR A 65 -10.43 19.23 -43.76
C THR A 65 -11.50 20.09 -43.09
N CYS A 66 -12.14 19.56 -42.05
CA CYS A 66 -13.03 20.32 -41.17
C CYS A 66 -12.34 20.97 -39.96
N CYS A 67 -11.02 20.84 -39.83
CA CYS A 67 -10.25 21.45 -38.74
C CYS A 67 -9.50 22.70 -39.20
N SER A 68 -9.70 23.82 -38.50
CA SER A 68 -8.73 24.92 -38.51
C SER A 68 -7.56 24.60 -37.57
N LYS A 69 -6.39 25.23 -37.75
CA LYS A 69 -5.24 25.10 -36.83
C LYS A 69 -5.63 25.36 -35.36
N LYS A 70 -6.54 26.31 -35.12
CA LYS A 70 -7.05 26.65 -33.79
C LYS A 70 -7.97 25.58 -33.19
N MET A 71 -8.59 24.74 -34.02
CA MET A 71 -9.27 23.52 -33.57
C MET A 71 -8.27 22.41 -33.26
N GLU A 72 -7.22 22.23 -34.09
CA GLU A 72 -6.15 21.25 -33.83
C GLU A 72 -5.44 21.53 -32.49
N GLU A 73 -5.12 22.79 -32.20
CA GLU A 73 -4.58 23.24 -30.91
C GLU A 73 -5.50 22.90 -29.73
N ARG A 74 -6.82 23.07 -29.89
CA ARG A 74 -7.83 22.76 -28.85
C ARG A 74 -8.03 21.26 -28.67
N TYR A 75 -8.13 20.50 -29.76
CA TYR A 75 -8.13 19.05 -29.71
C TYR A 75 -6.85 18.46 -29.12
N GLN A 76 -5.68 19.12 -29.27
CA GLN A 76 -4.47 18.69 -28.56
C GLN A 76 -4.60 18.83 -27.03
N VAL A 77 -5.21 19.92 -26.55
CA VAL A 77 -5.46 20.10 -25.10
C VAL A 77 -6.48 19.08 -24.59
N ALA A 78 -7.57 18.84 -25.33
CA ALA A 78 -8.54 17.80 -25.01
C ALA A 78 -7.89 16.40 -24.98
N ALA A 79 -7.01 16.09 -25.93
CA ALA A 79 -6.28 14.82 -25.98
C ALA A 79 -5.36 14.62 -24.75
N ARG A 80 -4.74 15.68 -24.22
CA ARG A 80 -4.00 15.58 -22.94
C ARG A 80 -4.94 15.23 -21.79
N SER A 81 -6.04 15.98 -21.65
CA SER A 81 -7.04 15.78 -20.60
C SER A 81 -7.65 14.37 -20.63
N ASN A 82 -7.94 13.84 -21.82
CA ASN A 82 -8.46 12.47 -21.99
C ASN A 82 -7.48 11.40 -21.52
N MET A 83 -6.17 11.58 -21.72
CA MET A 83 -5.14 10.65 -21.24
C MET A 83 -4.97 10.75 -19.71
N GLU A 84 -5.01 11.97 -19.16
CA GLU A 84 -4.89 12.21 -17.72
C GLU A 84 -6.10 11.68 -16.94
N SER A 85 -7.33 12.00 -17.38
CA SER A 85 -8.56 11.34 -16.88
C SER A 85 -8.56 9.85 -17.20
N GLY A 86 -7.93 9.46 -18.31
CA GLY A 86 -7.61 8.09 -18.72
C GLY A 86 -6.98 7.31 -17.58
N LEU A 87 -5.81 7.76 -17.15
CA LEU A 87 -5.04 7.21 -16.04
C LEU A 87 -5.86 7.19 -14.75
N GLN A 88 -6.44 8.34 -14.37
CA GLN A 88 -7.12 8.51 -13.07
C GLN A 88 -8.27 7.54 -12.82
N VAL A 89 -8.96 7.06 -13.86
CA VAL A 89 -10.03 6.05 -13.71
C VAL A 89 -9.45 4.63 -13.61
N VAL A 90 -8.37 4.33 -14.35
CA VAL A 90 -7.71 3.01 -14.31
C VAL A 90 -6.98 2.80 -12.98
N THR A 91 -6.32 3.84 -12.45
CA THR A 91 -5.66 3.82 -11.13
C THR A 91 -6.65 3.81 -9.96
N ALA A 92 -7.87 4.34 -10.13
CA ALA A 92 -8.79 4.66 -9.05
C ALA A 92 -9.02 3.55 -8.03
N GLN A 93 -9.19 2.30 -8.48
CA GLN A 93 -9.46 1.16 -7.61
C GLN A 93 -8.23 0.80 -6.76
N LEU A 94 -7.04 0.75 -7.37
CA LEU A 94 -5.77 0.50 -6.68
C LEU A 94 -5.42 1.64 -5.72
N LYS A 95 -5.62 2.89 -6.15
CA LYS A 95 -5.39 4.11 -5.36
C LYS A 95 -6.25 4.11 -4.09
N ARG A 96 -7.55 3.86 -4.20
CA ARG A 96 -8.45 3.71 -3.03
C ARG A 96 -8.01 2.58 -2.12
N LEU A 97 -7.78 1.37 -2.67
CA LEU A 97 -7.41 0.19 -1.89
C LEU A 97 -6.19 0.44 -0.98
N ILE A 98 -5.12 1.05 -1.50
CA ILE A 98 -3.90 1.31 -0.71
C ILE A 98 -4.11 2.46 0.28
N ILE A 99 -4.70 3.58 -0.13
CA ILE A 99 -4.87 4.75 0.74
C ILE A 99 -5.78 4.42 1.94
N GLN A 100 -6.91 3.77 1.71
CA GLN A 100 -7.86 3.39 2.77
C GLN A 100 -7.21 2.40 3.76
N ASN A 101 -6.50 1.38 3.26
CA ASN A 101 -5.84 0.41 4.13
C ASN A 101 -4.64 1.01 4.88
N ALA A 102 -3.89 1.94 4.29
CA ALA A 102 -2.82 2.65 5.00
C ALA A 102 -3.36 3.45 6.19
N ALA A 103 -4.49 4.14 6.03
CA ALA A 103 -5.18 4.84 7.12
C ALA A 103 -5.60 3.86 8.23
N ILE A 104 -6.34 2.80 7.86
CA ILE A 104 -6.81 1.74 8.77
C ILE A 104 -5.66 1.12 9.56
N PHE A 105 -4.54 0.76 8.91
CA PHE A 105 -3.41 0.16 9.61
C PHE A 105 -2.67 1.15 10.51
N GLN A 106 -2.46 2.41 10.09
CA GLN A 106 -1.80 3.43 10.90
C GLN A 106 -2.58 3.70 12.20
N GLU A 107 -3.90 3.90 12.11
CA GLU A 107 -4.75 4.07 13.30
C GLU A 107 -4.85 2.80 14.14
N ALA A 108 -4.96 1.62 13.52
CA ALA A 108 -5.03 0.36 14.26
C ALA A 108 -3.77 0.11 15.10
N PHE A 109 -2.58 0.45 14.62
CA PHE A 109 -1.34 0.34 15.39
C PHE A 109 -1.28 1.36 16.54
N ASP A 110 -1.72 2.60 16.33
CA ASP A 110 -1.84 3.59 17.41
C ASP A 110 -2.87 3.17 18.48
N LEU A 111 -4.02 2.62 18.08
CA LEU A 111 -5.01 2.05 19.00
C LEU A 111 -4.44 0.88 19.83
N VAL A 112 -3.63 0.02 19.22
CA VAL A 112 -2.89 -1.05 19.91
C VAL A 112 -1.93 -0.47 20.95
N LEU A 113 -1.19 0.60 20.62
CA LEU A 113 -0.30 1.28 21.56
C LEU A 113 -1.07 1.96 22.70
N ARG A 114 -2.15 2.70 22.42
CA ARG A 114 -3.08 3.27 23.41
C ARG A 114 -3.63 2.20 24.36
N HIS A 115 -4.12 1.08 23.83
CA HIS A 115 -4.65 -0.01 24.65
C HIS A 115 -3.55 -0.70 25.48
N GLY A 116 -2.36 -0.91 24.92
CA GLY A 116 -1.20 -1.46 25.63
C GLY A 116 -0.77 -0.58 26.81
N ARG A 117 -0.72 0.75 26.61
CA ARG A 117 -0.44 1.74 27.66
C ARG A 117 -1.46 1.63 28.78
N ASN A 118 -2.74 1.69 28.44
CA ASN A 118 -3.83 1.64 29.42
C ASN A 118 -3.88 0.30 30.17
N SER A 119 -3.65 -0.83 29.47
CA SER A 119 -3.48 -2.15 30.08
C SER A 119 -2.29 -2.21 31.06
N THR A 120 -1.18 -1.53 30.74
CA THR A 120 0.01 -1.50 31.60
C THR A 120 -0.26 -0.69 32.87
N LEU A 121 -0.91 0.46 32.76
CA LEU A 121 -1.29 1.29 33.90
C LEU A 121 -2.34 0.59 34.79
N ALA A 122 -3.32 -0.09 34.21
CA ALA A 122 -4.31 -0.87 34.96
C ALA A 122 -3.67 -2.04 35.72
N MET A 123 -2.71 -2.75 35.11
CA MET A 123 -1.93 -3.81 35.77
C MET A 123 -1.13 -3.26 36.96
N LEU A 124 -0.44 -2.12 36.78
CA LEU A 124 0.31 -1.47 37.86
C LEU A 124 -0.61 -1.01 38.99
N LYS A 125 -1.80 -0.46 38.68
CA LYS A 125 -2.81 -0.09 39.68
C LYS A 125 -3.26 -1.28 40.53
N LEU A 126 -3.46 -2.44 39.89
CA LEU A 126 -4.01 -3.63 40.55
C LEU A 126 -2.97 -4.38 41.40
N GLU A 127 -1.76 -4.60 40.87
CA GLU A 127 -0.78 -5.48 41.54
C GLU A 127 0.42 -4.74 42.15
N PHE A 128 0.62 -3.45 41.86
CA PHE A 128 1.70 -2.63 42.44
C PHE A 128 1.25 -1.18 42.72
N PRO A 129 0.15 -0.95 43.48
CA PRO A 129 -0.48 0.37 43.62
C PRO A 129 0.49 1.48 44.08
N GLY A 130 1.45 1.17 44.95
CA GLY A 130 2.49 2.10 45.43
C GLY A 130 3.49 2.59 44.37
N LEU A 131 3.50 2.01 43.15
CA LEU A 131 4.28 2.50 42.02
C LEU A 131 3.50 3.45 41.10
N LEU A 132 2.17 3.31 41.02
CA LEU A 132 1.36 3.94 39.96
C LEU A 132 1.54 5.46 39.84
N PRO A 133 1.55 6.28 40.92
CA PRO A 133 1.69 7.73 40.79
C PRO A 133 2.99 8.14 40.09
N SER A 134 4.11 7.50 40.44
CA SER A 134 5.44 7.85 39.91
C SER A 134 5.76 7.15 38.57
N SER A 135 5.15 6.01 38.27
CA SER A 135 5.42 5.27 37.04
C SER A 135 4.60 5.73 35.82
N GLN A 136 3.51 6.48 36.01
CA GLN A 136 2.60 6.88 34.92
C GLN A 136 3.29 7.59 33.75
N SER A 137 4.16 8.56 34.03
CA SER A 137 4.95 9.26 33.00
C SER A 137 5.93 8.31 32.30
N THR A 138 6.63 7.46 33.06
CA THR A 138 7.59 6.48 32.52
C THR A 138 6.93 5.45 31.59
N VAL A 139 5.72 4.99 31.92
CA VAL A 139 4.92 4.13 31.04
C VAL A 139 4.41 4.93 29.83
N GLY A 140 3.93 6.16 30.01
CA GLY A 140 3.50 7.03 28.91
C GLY A 140 4.60 7.24 27.87
N GLN A 141 5.81 7.56 28.31
CA GLN A 141 6.97 7.79 27.44
C GLN A 141 7.33 6.54 26.63
N LEU A 142 7.39 5.35 27.24
CA LEU A 142 7.72 4.11 26.52
C LEU A 142 6.78 3.87 25.32
N PHE A 143 5.48 4.12 25.49
CA PHE A 143 4.49 3.95 24.42
C PHE A 143 4.50 5.08 23.38
N LEU A 144 4.87 6.30 23.77
CA LEU A 144 5.14 7.40 22.84
C LEU A 144 6.38 7.11 21.99
N ASP A 145 7.47 6.66 22.60
CA ASP A 145 8.72 6.30 21.91
C ASP A 145 8.47 5.19 20.88
N MET A 146 7.63 4.18 21.20
CA MET A 146 7.18 3.15 20.25
C MET A 146 6.42 3.73 19.05
N SER A 147 5.48 4.67 19.29
CA SER A 147 4.72 5.31 18.21
C SER A 147 5.65 6.09 17.28
N LEU A 148 6.50 6.96 17.83
CA LEU A 148 7.50 7.72 17.10
C LEU A 148 8.47 6.83 16.30
N TYR A 149 8.90 5.71 16.87
CA TYR A 149 9.73 4.72 16.17
C TYR A 149 9.02 4.15 14.92
N THR A 150 7.73 3.83 15.04
CA THR A 150 6.96 3.24 13.92
C THR A 150 6.67 4.26 12.81
N LEU A 151 6.54 5.54 13.17
CA LEU A 151 6.38 6.65 12.23
C LEU A 151 7.69 7.12 11.58
N GLY A 152 8.85 6.64 12.04
CA GLY A 152 10.14 6.85 11.37
C GLY A 152 11.30 7.35 12.24
N SER A 153 11.09 7.65 13.53
CA SER A 153 12.16 8.14 14.41
C SER A 153 13.31 7.15 14.55
N ASP A 154 14.56 7.64 14.54
CA ASP A 154 15.78 6.80 14.64
C ASP A 154 16.09 6.32 16.07
N SER A 155 15.08 6.23 16.93
CA SER A 155 15.22 5.74 18.31
C SER A 155 15.57 4.25 18.34
N ALA A 156 16.70 3.90 18.96
CA ALA A 156 17.04 2.50 19.19
C ALA A 156 16.07 1.87 20.19
N VAL A 157 15.40 0.77 19.82
CA VAL A 157 14.45 0.06 20.70
C VAL A 157 15.11 -0.40 22.01
N ASP A 158 16.38 -0.81 21.94
CA ASP A 158 17.21 -1.18 23.08
C ASP A 158 17.42 0.00 24.06
N HIS A 159 17.48 1.23 23.55
CA HIS A 159 17.52 2.45 24.36
C HIS A 159 16.15 2.76 24.98
N MET A 160 15.04 2.62 24.24
CA MET A 160 13.68 2.81 24.78
C MET A 160 13.43 1.90 25.99
N VAL A 161 13.75 0.60 25.85
CA VAL A 161 13.58 -0.41 26.92
C VAL A 161 14.58 -0.18 28.06
N THR A 162 15.83 0.20 27.76
CA THR A 162 16.82 0.56 28.78
C THR A 162 16.37 1.77 29.61
N SER A 163 15.88 2.83 28.96
CA SER A 163 15.41 4.06 29.59
C SER A 163 14.18 3.80 30.48
N PHE A 164 13.24 2.99 30.00
CA PHE A 164 12.09 2.53 30.78
C PHE A 164 12.49 1.80 32.06
N PHE A 165 13.33 0.76 31.98
CA PHE A 165 13.73 0.00 33.17
C PHE A 165 14.65 0.79 34.11
N GLY A 166 15.50 1.67 33.58
CA GLY A 166 16.29 2.60 34.39
C GLY A 166 15.43 3.61 35.17
N LYS A 167 14.35 4.14 34.56
CA LYS A 167 13.39 5.00 35.26
C LYS A 167 12.49 4.23 36.24
N LEU A 168 12.14 2.98 35.93
CA LEU A 168 11.29 2.14 36.77
C LEU A 168 12.02 1.60 38.02
N PHE A 169 13.32 1.32 37.94
CA PHE A 169 14.02 0.62 39.03
C PHE A 169 14.17 1.42 40.34
N PRO A 170 14.54 2.71 40.36
CA PRO A 170 14.56 3.47 41.62
C PRO A 170 13.21 3.48 42.35
N LEU A 171 12.10 3.52 41.58
CA LEU A 171 10.75 3.44 42.11
C LEU A 171 10.47 2.06 42.73
N ALA A 172 10.79 0.98 42.00
CA ALA A 172 10.64 -0.39 42.46
C ALA A 172 11.52 -0.70 43.69
N TYR A 173 12.76 -0.21 43.71
CA TYR A 173 13.70 -0.39 44.81
C TYR A 173 13.19 0.30 46.09
N ARG A 174 12.77 1.57 45.98
CA ARG A 174 12.23 2.37 47.09
C ARG A 174 10.90 1.85 47.63
N ARG A 175 9.99 1.38 46.76
CA ARG A 175 8.60 1.02 47.14
C ARG A 175 8.32 -0.47 47.32
N LEU A 176 9.08 -1.36 46.68
CA LEU A 176 8.80 -2.82 46.68
C LEU A 176 9.93 -3.66 47.29
N VAL A 177 11.20 -3.25 47.11
CA VAL A 177 12.36 -3.97 47.69
C VAL A 177 12.62 -3.56 49.14
N GLY A 178 12.33 -2.29 49.49
CA GLY A 178 12.46 -1.75 50.85
C GLY A 178 13.68 -0.85 51.06
N GLY A 179 14.35 -0.38 50.00
CA GLY A 179 15.58 0.44 50.05
C GLY A 179 15.40 1.87 50.56
N SER A 180 14.54 2.12 51.54
CA SER A 180 14.10 3.45 51.98
C SER A 180 14.95 4.09 53.10
N GLY A 181 16.13 3.53 53.39
CA GLY A 181 16.94 3.91 54.56
C GLY A 181 18.45 3.84 54.35
N SER A 182 18.95 4.19 53.17
CA SER A 182 20.40 4.20 52.86
C SER A 182 20.80 5.45 52.08
N SER A 183 22.03 5.93 52.29
CA SER A 183 22.62 7.15 51.70
C SER A 183 23.03 6.98 50.24
N VAL A 184 22.19 6.31 49.45
CA VAL A 184 22.48 5.80 48.12
C VAL A 184 21.96 6.76 47.04
N SER A 185 22.84 7.18 46.13
CA SER A 185 22.48 8.10 45.02
C SER A 185 21.45 7.48 44.07
N GLU A 186 20.35 8.19 43.79
CA GLU A 186 19.29 7.72 42.88
C GLU A 186 19.82 7.45 41.46
N GLU A 187 20.86 8.16 41.02
CA GLU A 187 21.47 7.96 39.71
C GLU A 187 22.32 6.69 39.64
N CYS A 188 22.97 6.29 40.74
CA CYS A 188 23.62 4.98 40.80
C CYS A 188 22.58 3.85 40.78
N VAL A 189 21.47 4.00 41.50
CA VAL A 189 20.35 3.06 41.42
C VAL A 189 19.81 2.98 39.99
N ARG A 190 19.68 4.11 39.26
CA ARG A 190 19.27 4.12 37.83
C ARG A 190 20.15 3.23 36.95
N GLY A 191 21.45 3.16 37.21
CA GLY A 191 22.36 2.26 36.51
C GLY A 191 22.25 0.80 36.96
N ALA A 192 22.22 0.55 38.28
CA ALA A 192 22.48 -0.74 38.91
C ALA A 192 21.49 -1.89 38.58
N TRP A 193 20.34 -1.62 37.95
CA TRP A 193 19.36 -2.67 37.63
C TRP A 193 19.89 -3.74 36.66
N LYS A 194 20.84 -3.37 35.80
CA LYS A 194 21.44 -4.27 34.81
C LYS A 194 22.28 -5.35 35.48
N ASP A 195 23.25 -4.92 36.28
CA ASP A 195 24.31 -5.81 36.82
C ASP A 195 23.81 -6.58 38.04
N SER A 196 22.91 -6.00 38.84
CA SER A 196 22.18 -6.73 39.89
C SER A 196 21.18 -7.77 39.35
N GLY A 197 20.86 -7.72 38.05
CA GLY A 197 19.88 -8.58 37.40
C GLY A 197 18.46 -8.38 37.92
N ALA A 198 18.11 -7.17 38.36
CA ALA A 198 16.91 -6.89 39.17
C ALA A 198 15.60 -7.43 38.59
N PHE A 199 15.45 -7.31 37.27
CA PHE A 199 14.26 -7.72 36.53
C PHE A 199 14.40 -9.08 35.82
N GLY A 200 15.46 -9.84 36.12
CA GLY A 200 15.71 -11.16 35.53
C GLY A 200 15.84 -11.11 33.99
N PRO A 201 15.30 -12.11 33.26
CA PRO A 201 15.41 -12.14 31.79
C PRO A 201 14.46 -11.17 31.07
N TYR A 202 13.47 -10.61 31.78
CA TYR A 202 12.33 -9.94 31.16
C TYR A 202 12.69 -8.67 30.35
N PRO A 203 13.64 -7.81 30.75
CA PRO A 203 14.06 -6.68 29.92
C PRO A 203 14.64 -7.11 28.58
N LYS A 204 15.50 -8.14 28.55
CA LYS A 204 16.09 -8.67 27.31
C LYS A 204 15.00 -9.29 26.42
N LEU A 205 14.03 -10.00 27.00
CA LEU A 205 12.90 -10.58 26.27
C LEU A 205 11.97 -9.52 25.66
N ILE A 206 11.64 -8.47 26.43
CA ILE A 206 10.86 -7.31 25.97
C ILE A 206 11.58 -6.61 24.82
N MET A 207 12.88 -6.34 25.00
CA MET A 207 13.75 -5.73 24.01
C MET A 207 13.75 -6.52 22.69
N THR A 208 14.10 -7.82 22.72
CA THR A 208 14.11 -8.68 21.52
C THR A 208 12.74 -8.70 20.82
N ARG A 209 11.64 -8.81 21.57
CA ARG A 209 10.28 -8.89 21.00
C ARG A 209 9.84 -7.57 20.37
N LEU A 210 10.07 -6.44 21.05
CA LEU A 210 9.76 -5.12 20.49
C LEU A 210 10.61 -4.81 19.26
N SER A 211 11.93 -5.08 19.30
CA SER A 211 12.80 -4.86 18.14
C SER A 211 12.36 -5.66 16.91
N ARG A 212 11.79 -6.87 17.11
CA ARG A 212 11.19 -7.68 16.04
C ARG A 212 9.86 -7.11 15.54
N SER A 213 8.90 -6.84 16.43
CA SER A 213 7.55 -6.45 16.04
C SER A 213 7.43 -5.01 15.55
N LEU A 214 8.15 -4.07 16.18
CA LEU A 214 8.12 -2.66 15.79
C LEU A 214 8.80 -2.44 14.44
N LEU A 215 9.92 -3.13 14.16
CA LEU A 215 10.58 -3.08 12.86
C LEU A 215 9.69 -3.65 11.74
N ALA A 216 9.00 -4.77 12.00
CA ALA A 216 8.06 -5.35 11.04
C ALA A 216 6.91 -4.38 10.71
N THR A 217 6.29 -3.75 11.72
CA THR A 217 5.26 -2.73 11.49
C THR A 217 5.81 -1.48 10.79
N ARG A 218 6.98 -0.95 11.19
CA ARG A 218 7.61 0.22 10.54
C ARG A 218 7.82 -0.03 9.05
N VAL A 219 8.41 -1.17 8.67
CA VAL A 219 8.66 -1.51 7.27
C VAL A 219 7.36 -1.79 6.50
N PHE A 220 6.34 -2.35 7.15
CA PHE A 220 5.01 -2.52 6.57
C PHE A 220 4.34 -1.16 6.26
N LEU A 221 4.37 -0.20 7.18
CA LEU A 221 3.85 1.16 6.97
C LEU A 221 4.67 1.95 5.93
N GLN A 222 6.01 1.86 5.96
CA GLN A 222 6.89 2.47 4.95
C GLN A 222 6.60 1.93 3.55
N ALA A 223 6.34 0.62 3.43
CA ALA A 223 5.95 -0.01 2.18
C ALA A 223 4.60 0.53 1.67
N LEU A 224 3.58 0.62 2.53
CA LEU A 224 2.27 1.18 2.16
C LEU A 224 2.39 2.63 1.68
N ASN A 225 3.13 3.49 2.38
CA ASN A 225 3.32 4.89 2.00
C ASN A 225 4.04 5.04 0.66
N LEU A 226 5.03 4.18 0.37
CA LEU A 226 5.64 4.11 -0.95
C LEU A 226 4.68 3.55 -2.02
N GLY A 227 3.78 2.62 -1.66
CA GLY A 227 2.69 2.17 -2.54
C GLY A 227 1.77 3.33 -2.95
N ILE A 228 1.42 4.21 -2.01
CA ILE A 228 0.67 5.44 -2.28
C ILE A 228 1.48 6.37 -3.20
N GLU A 229 2.77 6.58 -2.91
CA GLU A 229 3.63 7.44 -3.74
C GLU A 229 3.71 6.91 -5.18
N VAL A 230 4.07 5.64 -5.37
CA VAL A 230 4.18 4.97 -6.69
C VAL A 230 2.89 5.12 -7.49
N VAL A 231 1.73 4.87 -6.88
CA VAL A 231 0.44 5.00 -7.56
C VAL A 231 0.16 6.47 -7.89
N ASN A 232 0.23 7.39 -6.91
CA ASN A 232 -0.01 8.83 -7.12
C ASN A 232 0.94 9.43 -8.18
N THR A 233 2.18 8.98 -8.25
CA THR A 233 3.14 9.40 -9.27
C THR A 233 2.69 8.94 -10.66
N THR A 234 2.33 7.67 -10.83
CA THR A 234 1.85 7.14 -12.12
C THR A 234 0.48 7.65 -12.54
N ASP A 235 -0.33 8.08 -11.57
CA ASP A 235 -1.67 8.68 -11.71
C ASP A 235 -1.64 10.10 -12.29
N HIS A 236 -0.51 10.81 -12.15
CA HIS A 236 -0.36 12.21 -12.56
C HIS A 236 0.66 12.41 -13.70
N LEU A 237 1.03 11.35 -14.43
CA LEU A 237 1.95 11.43 -15.58
C LEU A 237 1.39 12.38 -16.66
N ARG A 238 2.21 13.35 -17.08
CA ARG A 238 1.79 14.43 -17.98
C ARG A 238 2.20 14.15 -19.43
N PRO A 239 1.26 14.12 -20.40
CA PRO A 239 1.57 13.87 -21.81
C PRO A 239 2.58 14.87 -22.40
N GLY A 240 3.83 14.43 -22.54
CA GLY A 240 4.90 15.19 -23.20
C GLY A 240 4.55 15.57 -24.65
N ARG A 241 5.29 16.52 -25.25
CA ARG A 241 4.94 17.11 -26.56
C ARG A 241 4.67 16.07 -27.66
N ASP A 242 5.48 15.02 -27.74
CA ASP A 242 5.37 14.04 -28.82
C ASP A 242 4.23 13.03 -28.57
N CYS A 243 4.03 12.63 -27.32
CA CYS A 243 2.82 11.93 -26.88
C CYS A 243 1.54 12.75 -27.18
N SER A 244 1.56 14.06 -26.90
CA SER A 244 0.43 14.96 -27.21
C SER A 244 0.03 14.93 -28.69
N ARG A 245 1.02 14.83 -29.59
CA ARG A 245 0.79 14.70 -31.03
C ARG A 245 0.28 13.31 -31.42
N ALA A 246 0.73 12.26 -30.73
CA ALA A 246 0.23 10.90 -30.91
C ALA A 246 -1.22 10.71 -30.44
N LEU A 247 -1.59 11.25 -29.27
CA LEU A 247 -2.96 11.22 -28.74
C LEU A 247 -3.94 12.02 -29.60
N LEU A 248 -3.51 13.17 -30.14
CA LEU A 248 -4.27 13.95 -31.12
C LEU A 248 -4.54 13.13 -32.40
N ARG A 249 -3.54 12.40 -32.92
CA ARG A 249 -3.71 11.44 -34.03
C ARG A 249 -4.59 10.25 -33.68
N LEU A 250 -4.60 9.82 -32.44
CA LEU A 250 -5.43 8.71 -31.98
C LEU A 250 -6.91 9.07 -31.94
N TRP A 251 -7.27 10.20 -31.32
CA TRP A 251 -8.65 10.52 -30.97
C TRP A 251 -9.35 11.57 -31.84
N TYR A 252 -8.65 12.59 -32.35
CA TYR A 252 -9.32 13.75 -32.95
C TYR A 252 -8.97 14.06 -34.41
N CYS A 253 -7.85 13.52 -34.93
CA CYS A 253 -7.61 13.60 -36.38
C CYS A 253 -8.66 12.89 -37.28
N PRO A 254 -9.42 11.85 -36.83
CA PRO A 254 -10.60 11.37 -37.56
C PRO A 254 -11.62 12.49 -37.80
N HIS A 255 -11.91 13.31 -36.78
CA HIS A 255 -12.90 14.39 -36.87
C HIS A 255 -12.47 15.44 -37.92
N CYS A 256 -11.16 15.70 -38.05
CA CYS A 256 -10.63 16.58 -39.09
C CYS A 256 -10.83 16.04 -40.51
N GLN A 257 -10.99 14.72 -40.68
CA GLN A 257 -11.37 14.06 -41.93
C GLN A 257 -12.88 13.81 -42.06
N GLY A 258 -13.72 14.39 -41.18
CA GLY A 258 -15.17 14.16 -41.18
C GLY A 258 -15.60 12.79 -40.64
N LEU A 259 -14.70 12.04 -40.00
CA LEU A 259 -14.94 10.69 -39.50
C LEU A 259 -15.25 10.76 -37.99
N LEU A 260 -16.51 10.55 -37.61
CA LEU A 260 -17.00 10.67 -36.23
C LEU A 260 -17.43 9.30 -35.69
N GLY A 261 -17.02 8.99 -34.45
CA GLY A 261 -17.27 7.69 -33.82
C GLY A 261 -16.54 6.42 -34.35
N PRO A 262 -15.48 6.47 -35.20
CA PRO A 262 -14.78 5.25 -35.56
C PRO A 262 -13.86 4.78 -34.42
N PRO A 263 -13.84 3.48 -34.06
CA PRO A 263 -12.91 2.98 -33.07
C PRO A 263 -11.47 3.07 -33.60
N ALA A 264 -10.55 3.57 -32.78
CA ALA A 264 -9.12 3.44 -33.06
C ALA A 264 -8.72 1.96 -33.07
N CYS A 265 -7.86 1.56 -34.00
CA CYS A 265 -7.38 0.19 -34.04
C CYS A 265 -6.64 -0.16 -32.74
N ARG A 266 -7.00 -1.27 -32.08
CA ARG A 266 -6.45 -1.67 -30.77
C ARG A 266 -4.92 -1.62 -30.72
N GLY A 267 -4.23 -2.16 -31.73
CA GLY A 267 -2.76 -2.12 -31.83
C GLY A 267 -2.17 -0.71 -32.05
N PHE A 268 -2.90 0.20 -32.70
CA PHE A 268 -2.49 1.61 -32.80
C PHE A 268 -2.65 2.32 -31.45
N CYS A 269 -3.79 2.13 -30.77
CA CYS A 269 -4.01 2.66 -29.43
C CYS A 269 -2.94 2.16 -28.45
N GLN A 270 -2.70 0.85 -28.37
CA GLN A 270 -1.66 0.25 -27.53
C GLN A 270 -0.29 0.89 -27.77
N ALA A 271 0.13 1.05 -29.03
CA ALA A 271 1.41 1.66 -29.38
C ALA A 271 1.50 3.14 -28.97
N VAL A 272 0.42 3.90 -29.12
CA VAL A 272 0.34 5.29 -28.63
C VAL A 272 0.45 5.32 -27.12
N MET A 273 -0.36 4.54 -26.39
CA MET A 273 -0.34 4.49 -24.92
C MET A 273 1.02 4.07 -24.38
N GLN A 274 1.62 3.00 -24.91
CA GLN A 274 2.95 2.55 -24.51
C GLN A 274 4.01 3.65 -24.70
N SER A 275 3.93 4.43 -25.79
CA SER A 275 4.83 5.57 -26.03
C SER A 275 4.57 6.79 -25.13
N CYS A 276 3.34 6.92 -24.63
CA CYS A 276 2.88 8.02 -23.78
C CYS A 276 3.15 7.79 -22.29
N LEU A 277 3.18 6.55 -21.83
CA LEU A 277 3.31 6.17 -20.42
C LEU A 277 4.71 6.39 -19.79
N GLY A 278 5.61 7.13 -20.44
CA GLY A 278 6.93 7.52 -19.88
C GLY A 278 7.90 6.38 -19.53
N GLY A 279 7.54 5.13 -19.89
CA GLY A 279 8.23 3.92 -19.44
C GLY A 279 7.67 3.30 -18.15
N ALA A 280 6.45 3.64 -17.72
CA ALA A 280 5.80 3.07 -16.53
C ALA A 280 5.68 1.53 -16.57
N ALA A 281 5.78 0.89 -17.74
CA ALA A 281 5.91 -0.56 -17.86
C ALA A 281 7.15 -1.13 -17.13
N GLU A 282 8.25 -0.38 -17.04
CA GLU A 282 9.47 -0.78 -16.31
C GLU A 282 9.30 -0.76 -14.78
N VAL A 283 8.22 -0.15 -14.28
CA VAL A 283 7.83 -0.23 -12.86
C VAL A 283 7.33 -1.64 -12.53
N GLN A 284 6.76 -2.37 -13.50
CA GLN A 284 6.09 -3.67 -13.32
C GLN A 284 6.93 -4.76 -12.62
N PRO A 285 8.19 -5.07 -13.00
CA PRO A 285 8.97 -6.08 -12.28
C PRO A 285 9.19 -5.72 -10.80
N HIS A 286 9.49 -4.45 -10.52
CA HIS A 286 9.73 -3.95 -9.18
C HIS A 286 8.44 -3.87 -8.34
N TRP A 287 7.32 -3.52 -8.97
CA TRP A 287 5.98 -3.52 -8.38
C TRP A 287 5.51 -4.92 -7.96
N ARG A 288 5.72 -5.92 -8.82
CA ARG A 288 5.38 -7.32 -8.51
C ARG A 288 6.19 -7.83 -7.31
N SER A 289 7.50 -7.60 -7.33
CA SER A 289 8.37 -7.91 -6.20
C SER A 289 7.91 -7.20 -4.91
N TYR A 290 7.47 -5.94 -5.00
CA TYR A 290 6.98 -5.17 -3.86
C TYR A 290 5.72 -5.78 -3.25
N ILE A 291 4.73 -6.17 -4.07
CA ILE A 291 3.52 -6.86 -3.60
C ILE A 291 3.88 -8.22 -2.96
N ASP A 292 4.77 -8.99 -3.58
CA ASP A 292 5.22 -10.28 -3.03
C ASP A 292 5.99 -10.12 -1.72
N GLY A 293 6.88 -9.13 -1.63
CA GLY A 293 7.65 -8.81 -0.42
C GLY A 293 6.77 -8.32 0.73
N LEU A 294 5.82 -7.43 0.43
CA LEU A 294 4.84 -6.92 1.38
C LEU A 294 3.91 -8.04 1.88
N GLY A 295 3.46 -8.93 0.98
CA GLY A 295 2.67 -10.11 1.32
C GLY A 295 3.43 -11.12 2.18
N LYS A 296 4.73 -11.34 1.92
CA LYS A 296 5.61 -12.17 2.76
C LYS A 296 5.76 -11.58 4.17
N LEU A 297 6.01 -10.27 4.29
CA LEU A 297 6.10 -9.59 5.58
C LEU A 297 4.77 -9.65 6.35
N ALA A 298 3.66 -9.30 5.70
CA ALA A 298 2.32 -9.34 6.28
C ALA A 298 1.92 -10.75 6.76
N GLY A 299 2.32 -11.80 6.04
CA GLY A 299 2.15 -13.19 6.44
C GLY A 299 3.01 -13.60 7.64
N GLY A 300 4.25 -13.09 7.69
CA GLY A 300 5.23 -13.32 8.75
C GLY A 300 4.95 -12.61 10.08
N MET A 301 4.28 -11.45 10.04
CA MET A 301 3.83 -10.65 11.21
C MET A 301 2.82 -11.41 12.11
N ARG A 302 3.34 -12.39 12.86
CA ARG A 302 2.61 -13.25 13.80
C ARG A 302 3.48 -13.49 15.04
N GLY A 303 2.88 -13.88 16.16
CA GLY A 303 3.62 -14.33 17.34
C GLY A 303 4.50 -13.23 17.94
N GLU A 304 5.81 -13.28 17.72
CA GLU A 304 6.78 -12.29 18.20
C GLU A 304 7.08 -11.15 17.21
N GLN A 305 6.62 -11.23 15.97
CA GLN A 305 6.77 -10.16 14.96
C GLN A 305 5.47 -9.36 14.75
N ASP A 306 4.41 -9.71 15.48
CA ASP A 306 3.15 -9.00 15.46
C ASP A 306 3.12 -7.98 16.62
N MET A 307 2.98 -6.69 16.28
CA MET A 307 2.89 -5.62 17.27
C MET A 307 1.69 -5.82 18.19
N GLU A 308 0.51 -6.21 17.68
CA GLU A 308 -0.67 -6.45 18.50
C GLU A 308 -0.34 -7.49 19.58
N ALA A 309 0.20 -8.63 19.15
CA ALA A 309 0.52 -9.74 20.03
C ALA A 309 1.63 -9.39 21.04
N VAL A 310 2.69 -8.66 20.65
CA VAL A 310 3.78 -8.27 21.57
C VAL A 310 3.33 -7.20 22.55
N VAL A 311 2.69 -6.13 22.07
CA VAL A 311 2.27 -4.97 22.89
C VAL A 311 1.18 -5.37 23.89
N LEU A 312 0.19 -6.17 23.50
CA LEU A 312 -0.84 -6.65 24.44
C LEU A 312 -0.31 -7.64 25.48
N ARG A 313 0.88 -8.23 25.28
CA ARG A 313 1.61 -9.04 26.29
C ARG A 313 2.62 -8.24 27.11
N LEU A 314 2.92 -6.99 26.75
CA LEU A 314 3.85 -6.15 27.52
C LEU A 314 3.44 -5.96 29.00
N PRO A 315 2.16 -5.79 29.37
CA PRO A 315 1.73 -5.72 30.76
C PRO A 315 2.08 -6.96 31.59
N SER A 316 1.99 -8.18 31.03
CA SER A 316 2.37 -9.39 31.77
C SER A 316 3.89 -9.57 31.86
N MET A 317 4.65 -9.18 30.84
CA MET A 317 6.12 -9.18 30.91
C MET A 317 6.65 -8.16 31.93
N ILE A 318 6.06 -6.96 32.02
CA ILE A 318 6.38 -5.97 33.07
C ILE A 318 5.96 -6.48 34.45
N LYS A 319 4.80 -7.13 34.59
CA LYS A 319 4.39 -7.76 35.87
C LYS A 319 5.42 -8.78 36.35
N LEU A 320 5.88 -9.67 35.48
CA LEU A 320 6.85 -10.70 35.83
C LEU A 320 8.22 -10.11 36.17
N ALA A 321 8.65 -9.06 35.48
CA ALA A 321 9.84 -8.27 35.85
C ALA A 321 9.76 -7.71 37.28
N LEU A 322 8.62 -7.10 37.65
CA LEU A 322 8.42 -6.55 38.99
C LEU A 322 8.30 -7.64 40.07
N LYS A 323 7.62 -8.78 39.78
CA LYS A 323 7.58 -9.91 40.72
C LYS A 323 8.95 -10.56 40.91
N HIS A 324 9.80 -10.62 39.89
CA HIS A 324 11.19 -11.06 40.05
C HIS A 324 11.97 -10.16 41.02
N ALA A 325 11.83 -8.83 40.90
CA ALA A 325 12.48 -7.88 41.81
C ALA A 325 11.97 -8.00 43.26
N VAL A 326 10.67 -8.22 43.46
CA VAL A 326 10.09 -8.49 44.80
C VAL A 326 10.61 -9.81 45.38
N ASN A 327 10.61 -10.88 44.60
CA ASN A 327 11.02 -12.21 45.07
C ASN A 327 12.52 -12.27 45.41
N THR A 328 13.35 -11.45 44.75
CA THR A 328 14.80 -11.37 44.98
C THR A 328 15.23 -10.22 45.91
N ARG A 329 14.28 -9.58 46.61
CA ARG A 329 14.47 -8.33 47.38
C ARG A 329 15.70 -8.29 48.30
N SER A 330 15.99 -9.37 49.03
CA SER A 330 17.15 -9.42 49.94
C SER A 330 18.47 -9.33 49.16
N ARG A 331 18.64 -10.20 48.15
CA ARG A 331 19.80 -10.20 47.26
C ARG A 331 19.97 -8.85 46.56
N LEU A 332 18.88 -8.25 46.08
CA LEU A 332 18.94 -6.94 45.42
C LEU A 332 19.30 -5.81 46.38
N SER A 333 18.80 -5.83 47.62
CA SER A 333 19.19 -4.87 48.65
C SER A 333 20.70 -4.94 48.95
N THR A 334 21.25 -6.15 49.13
CA THR A 334 22.69 -6.35 49.36
C THR A 334 23.53 -5.91 48.15
N LEU A 335 23.14 -6.30 46.93
CA LEU A 335 23.89 -5.95 45.71
C LEU A 335 23.86 -4.43 45.45
N VAL A 336 22.70 -3.78 45.49
CA VAL A 336 22.60 -2.33 45.25
C VAL A 336 23.29 -1.53 46.36
N SER A 337 23.20 -1.96 47.62
CA SER A 337 23.93 -1.31 48.72
C SER A 337 25.44 -1.46 48.59
N GLY A 338 25.94 -2.60 48.08
CA GLY A 338 27.36 -2.81 47.80
C GLY A 338 27.86 -2.03 46.55
N MET A 339 27.03 -1.89 45.53
CA MET A 339 27.36 -1.14 44.30
C MET A 339 27.29 0.37 44.47
N CYS A 340 26.33 0.87 45.27
CA CYS A 340 25.96 2.29 45.30
C CYS A 340 26.00 2.93 46.70
N GLY A 341 26.42 2.19 47.73
CA GLY A 341 26.73 2.74 49.05
C GLY A 341 28.08 3.46 49.06
N HIS A 342 28.18 4.59 49.77
CA HIS A 342 29.46 5.26 49.98
C HIS A 342 30.39 4.44 50.88
N ALA A 343 31.65 4.29 50.49
CA ALA A 343 32.65 3.51 51.21
C ALA A 343 33.18 4.22 52.48
N THR A 344 32.37 4.29 53.53
CA THR A 344 32.81 4.75 54.87
C THR A 344 33.60 3.66 55.59
N GLN A 345 34.90 3.60 55.30
CA GLN A 345 35.87 2.86 56.12
C GLN A 345 35.96 3.45 57.54
N ARG A 346 35.39 2.74 58.51
CA ARG A 346 36.04 2.54 59.83
C ARG A 346 35.45 1.33 60.55
N ALA A 347 36.34 0.48 61.06
CA ALA A 347 35.98 -0.73 61.77
C ALA A 347 35.77 -0.46 63.27
N SER A 348 34.78 -1.15 63.84
CA SER A 348 34.73 -1.51 65.26
C SER A 348 34.61 -3.03 65.32
N ARG A 349 35.55 -3.70 66.01
CA ARG A 349 35.55 -5.15 66.19
C ARG A 349 34.64 -5.55 67.37
N SER A 350 33.87 -6.62 67.21
CA SER A 350 33.37 -7.47 68.30
C SER A 350 33.34 -8.93 67.87
N VAL A 351 33.79 -9.78 68.79
CA VAL A 351 34.11 -11.23 68.72
C VAL A 351 32.87 -12.13 68.54
N GLU A 352 32.99 -13.18 67.70
CA GLU A 352 32.61 -14.62 67.83
C GLU A 352 31.30 -15.04 68.59
N SER A 353 30.56 -16.14 68.31
CA SER A 353 30.84 -17.47 67.70
C SER A 353 29.57 -18.12 67.03
N PRO A 354 29.64 -19.29 66.32
CA PRO A 354 28.61 -19.72 65.33
C PRO A 354 27.77 -21.04 65.65
N PRO A 355 27.33 -21.94 64.70
CA PRO A 355 25.91 -22.37 64.47
C PRO A 355 25.69 -23.93 64.62
N PRO A 356 24.85 -24.77 63.90
CA PRO A 356 23.86 -24.59 62.81
C PRO A 356 22.39 -25.23 62.90
N PRO A 357 21.92 -26.36 62.26
CA PRO A 357 20.70 -26.28 61.39
C PRO A 357 19.60 -27.44 61.55
N PRO A 358 18.75 -27.87 60.56
CA PRO A 358 17.26 -27.97 60.70
C PRO A 358 16.68 -29.43 60.56
N PRO A 359 15.96 -30.00 59.51
CA PRO A 359 15.36 -29.54 58.22
C PRO A 359 13.90 -30.02 57.81
N LEU A 360 13.27 -29.36 56.81
CA LEU A 360 12.27 -29.89 55.80
C LEU A 360 10.84 -30.36 56.26
N PRO A 361 9.92 -30.87 55.38
CA PRO A 361 9.19 -30.13 54.31
C PRO A 361 7.66 -30.44 54.23
N LEU A 362 6.91 -29.86 53.26
CA LEU A 362 5.97 -30.57 52.32
C LEU A 362 5.21 -29.63 51.34
N GLN A 363 4.43 -30.20 50.40
CA GLN A 363 3.78 -29.56 49.23
C GLN A 363 2.25 -29.81 49.14
N PRO A 364 1.51 -29.16 48.20
CA PRO A 364 0.03 -29.17 48.13
C PRO A 364 -0.57 -30.10 47.03
N PRO A 365 -1.91 -30.31 47.06
CA PRO A 365 -2.77 -30.48 45.87
C PRO A 365 -3.59 -29.18 45.60
N ALA A 366 -4.04 -28.79 44.39
CA ALA A 366 -4.75 -29.52 43.32
C ALA A 366 -6.18 -29.95 43.72
N ALA A 367 -7.24 -29.85 42.91
CA ALA A 367 -7.41 -29.46 41.49
C ALA A 367 -8.65 -28.52 41.37
N SER A 368 -9.37 -28.28 40.26
CA SER A 368 -9.41 -28.86 38.90
C SER A 368 -9.90 -27.82 37.87
N SER A 369 -10.01 -28.24 36.60
CA SER A 369 -10.47 -27.40 35.48
C SER A 369 -11.51 -28.12 34.62
N THR A 370 -12.41 -27.38 34.00
CA THR A 370 -13.13 -27.80 32.80
C THR A 370 -12.86 -26.84 31.63
N ARG A 371 -13.01 -27.34 30.40
CA ARG A 371 -12.66 -26.64 29.16
C ARG A 371 -13.89 -25.92 28.60
N ASP A 372 -13.65 -24.90 27.77
CA ASP A 372 -14.31 -24.83 26.46
C ASP A 372 -13.60 -23.85 25.52
N ALA A 373 -13.32 -24.30 24.30
CA ALA A 373 -12.60 -23.55 23.28
C ALA A 373 -13.29 -23.66 21.92
N GLN A 374 -14.21 -22.73 21.63
CA GLN A 374 -14.72 -22.50 20.28
C GLN A 374 -13.74 -21.64 19.45
N PRO A 375 -13.76 -21.76 18.11
CA PRO A 375 -12.93 -20.95 17.23
C PRO A 375 -13.29 -19.46 17.34
N SER A 376 -12.29 -18.60 17.47
CA SER A 376 -12.49 -17.15 17.31
C SER A 376 -12.59 -16.81 15.84
N ASP A 377 -13.62 -16.07 15.46
CA ASP A 377 -13.79 -15.57 14.09
C ASP A 377 -12.51 -14.84 13.61
N SER A 378 -12.12 -15.11 12.36
CA SER A 378 -10.78 -14.82 11.87
C SER A 378 -10.64 -13.43 11.24
N ASP A 379 -11.77 -12.76 11.01
CA ASP A 379 -11.88 -11.57 10.16
C ASP A 379 -12.09 -10.26 10.96
N GLU A 380 -12.68 -10.28 12.17
CA GLU A 380 -12.77 -9.13 13.13
C GLU A 380 -11.39 -8.57 13.60
N THR A 381 -10.27 -9.00 13.02
CA THR A 381 -8.94 -8.89 13.64
C THR A 381 -7.94 -8.15 12.74
N LEU A 382 -6.93 -7.51 13.34
CA LEU A 382 -5.86 -6.83 12.58
C LEU A 382 -5.06 -7.77 11.67
N ALA A 383 -5.03 -9.08 11.99
CA ALA A 383 -4.48 -10.12 11.12
C ALA A 383 -5.48 -10.66 10.08
N GLY A 384 -6.77 -10.37 10.25
CA GLY A 384 -7.86 -10.50 9.27
C GLY A 384 -7.73 -9.46 8.17
N LEU A 385 -7.91 -8.19 8.51
CA LEU A 385 -7.75 -7.05 7.59
C LEU A 385 -6.43 -7.09 6.82
N ARG A 386 -5.31 -7.38 7.50
CA ARG A 386 -3.99 -7.49 6.84
C ARG A 386 -3.84 -8.70 5.92
N ARG A 387 -4.62 -9.77 6.12
CA ARG A 387 -4.72 -10.90 5.17
C ARG A 387 -5.55 -10.52 3.96
N GLU A 388 -6.72 -9.92 4.19
CA GLU A 388 -7.65 -9.50 3.14
C GLU A 388 -7.03 -8.46 2.21
N PHE A 389 -6.46 -7.39 2.76
CA PHE A 389 -5.73 -6.36 2.01
C PHE A 389 -4.69 -6.95 1.05
N ILE A 390 -3.90 -7.92 1.51
CA ILE A 390 -2.85 -8.56 0.70
C ILE A 390 -3.45 -9.45 -0.39
N THR A 391 -4.58 -10.11 -0.13
CA THR A 391 -5.33 -10.85 -1.17
C THR A 391 -5.86 -9.88 -2.24
N ASN A 392 -6.48 -8.78 -1.83
CA ASN A 392 -7.02 -7.77 -2.74
C ASN A 392 -5.89 -7.09 -3.56
N LEU A 393 -4.76 -6.76 -2.92
CA LEU A 393 -3.60 -6.15 -3.56
C LEU A 393 -2.93 -7.07 -4.59
N LYS A 394 -2.93 -8.40 -4.39
CA LYS A 394 -2.39 -9.36 -5.36
C LYS A 394 -3.11 -9.33 -6.71
N GLY A 395 -4.39 -8.94 -6.75
CA GLY A 395 -5.12 -8.70 -8.00
C GLY A 395 -4.45 -7.66 -8.90
N PHE A 396 -3.72 -6.71 -8.31
CA PHE A 396 -2.99 -5.65 -9.00
C PHE A 396 -1.51 -5.97 -9.27
N SER A 397 -1.08 -7.23 -9.10
CA SER A 397 0.31 -7.69 -9.33
C SER A 397 0.80 -7.56 -10.78
N SER A 398 -0.11 -7.36 -11.74
CA SER A 398 0.17 -7.13 -13.17
C SER A 398 -0.28 -5.75 -13.68
N PHE A 399 -0.65 -4.83 -12.77
CA PHE A 399 -1.27 -3.54 -13.10
C PHE A 399 -0.49 -2.71 -14.13
N TYR A 400 0.80 -2.50 -13.94
CA TYR A 400 1.61 -1.66 -14.82
C TYR A 400 1.89 -2.28 -16.19
N SER A 401 1.88 -3.62 -16.30
CA SER A 401 1.85 -4.30 -17.61
C SER A 401 0.49 -4.16 -18.33
N GLY A 402 -0.62 -4.07 -17.59
CA GLY A 402 -1.97 -3.92 -18.16
C GLY A 402 -2.37 -2.47 -18.51
N LEU A 403 -1.67 -1.48 -17.97
CA LEU A 403 -2.06 -0.06 -18.00
C LEU A 403 -2.34 0.47 -19.42
N GLY A 404 -1.48 0.15 -20.40
CA GLY A 404 -1.65 0.58 -21.78
C GLY A 404 -2.86 -0.06 -22.48
N GLU A 405 -3.26 -1.26 -22.09
CA GLU A 405 -4.46 -1.93 -22.60
C GLU A 405 -5.72 -1.37 -21.94
N ALA A 406 -5.71 -1.20 -20.61
CA ALA A 406 -6.85 -0.67 -19.85
C ALA A 406 -7.25 0.75 -20.29
N LEU A 407 -6.28 1.57 -20.72
CA LEU A 407 -6.53 2.89 -21.33
C LEU A 407 -7.22 2.79 -22.70
N CYS A 408 -7.00 1.70 -23.44
CA CYS A 408 -7.61 1.44 -24.76
C CYS A 408 -8.94 0.70 -24.67
N SER A 409 -9.19 -0.08 -23.62
CA SER A 409 -10.45 -0.80 -23.39
C SER A 409 -11.61 0.08 -22.86
N ARG A 410 -11.41 1.41 -22.78
CA ARG A 410 -12.35 2.35 -22.13
C ARG A 410 -13.59 2.68 -22.96
N GLU A 411 -13.62 2.32 -24.25
CA GLU A 411 -14.80 2.42 -25.11
C GLU A 411 -15.20 1.01 -25.59
N PRO A 412 -16.49 0.61 -25.51
CA PRO A 412 -16.96 -0.62 -26.12
C PRO A 412 -16.91 -0.46 -27.64
N ALA A 413 -16.20 -1.38 -28.33
CA ALA A 413 -16.15 -1.37 -29.79
C ALA A 413 -17.58 -1.49 -30.37
N PRO A 414 -18.01 -0.57 -31.25
CA PRO A 414 -19.32 -0.69 -31.90
C PRO A 414 -19.39 -1.99 -32.69
N ALA A 415 -20.39 -2.84 -32.39
CA ALA A 415 -20.50 -4.21 -32.90
C ALA A 415 -20.56 -4.35 -34.43
N ASN A 416 -20.73 -3.23 -35.14
CA ASN A 416 -20.94 -3.15 -36.59
C ASN A 416 -19.71 -2.65 -37.37
N HIS A 417 -18.61 -2.30 -36.71
CA HIS A 417 -17.43 -1.73 -37.38
C HIS A 417 -16.35 -2.79 -37.66
N THR A 418 -16.30 -3.25 -38.91
CA THR A 418 -15.22 -4.09 -39.46
C THR A 418 -13.96 -3.29 -39.80
N LEU A 419 -14.03 -1.96 -39.81
CA LEU A 419 -12.92 -1.04 -40.06
C LEU A 419 -12.59 -0.25 -38.79
N CYS A 420 -11.31 0.03 -38.59
CA CYS A 420 -10.79 0.84 -37.48
C CYS A 420 -9.81 1.92 -37.98
N TRP A 421 -9.62 2.98 -37.18
CA TRP A 421 -8.73 4.08 -37.51
C TRP A 421 -7.27 3.76 -37.15
N ASN A 422 -6.35 3.88 -38.12
CA ASN A 422 -4.93 3.55 -37.96
C ASN A 422 -4.00 4.76 -37.69
N GLY A 423 -4.55 5.97 -37.56
CA GLY A 423 -3.78 7.22 -37.44
C GLY A 423 -3.65 8.03 -38.73
N GLN A 424 -4.11 7.49 -39.87
CA GLN A 424 -4.12 8.16 -41.16
C GLN A 424 -5.41 7.93 -41.97
N GLU A 425 -5.97 6.72 -41.92
CA GLU A 425 -7.18 6.29 -42.62
C GLU A 425 -7.87 5.08 -41.96
N MET A 426 -8.98 4.62 -42.53
CA MET A 426 -9.68 3.40 -42.12
C MET A 426 -8.99 2.14 -42.68
N THR A 427 -8.91 1.08 -41.87
CA THR A 427 -8.40 -0.23 -42.30
C THR A 427 -9.15 -1.38 -41.61
N ASP A 428 -9.25 -2.52 -42.28
CA ASP A 428 -9.78 -3.77 -41.75
C ASP A 428 -8.86 -4.38 -40.67
N ARG A 429 -7.54 -4.19 -40.81
CA ARG A 429 -6.53 -4.75 -39.90
C ARG A 429 -5.35 -3.80 -39.75
N PHE A 430 -5.07 -3.41 -38.50
CA PHE A 430 -3.78 -2.83 -38.13
C PHE A 430 -2.68 -3.90 -38.18
N THR A 431 -2.25 -4.24 -39.38
CA THR A 431 -1.03 -5.01 -39.62
C THR A 431 0.16 -4.14 -39.20
N GLY A 432 0.87 -4.55 -38.15
CA GLY A 432 2.02 -3.82 -37.64
C GLY A 432 3.31 -4.17 -38.38
N PRO A 433 3.69 -3.40 -39.42
CA PRO A 433 5.10 -3.04 -39.61
C PRO A 433 5.33 -1.55 -39.85
N GLY A 434 4.29 -0.71 -39.85
CA GLY A 434 4.38 0.73 -40.13
C GLY A 434 5.22 1.56 -39.14
N LEU A 435 5.45 1.06 -37.92
CA LEU A 435 6.20 1.75 -36.85
C LEU A 435 7.61 2.18 -37.30
N LYS A 436 8.24 1.37 -38.17
CA LYS A 436 9.57 1.62 -38.75
C LYS A 436 9.67 2.82 -39.71
N ARG A 437 8.58 3.52 -40.05
CA ARG A 437 8.61 4.70 -40.94
C ARG A 437 8.03 5.98 -40.35
N LEU A 438 7.41 5.90 -39.16
CA LEU A 438 6.92 7.06 -38.40
C LEU A 438 7.74 7.34 -37.12
N LEU A 439 8.55 6.38 -36.65
CA LEU A 439 9.54 6.58 -35.58
C LEU A 439 11.00 6.57 -36.08
N SER A 440 11.22 6.47 -37.40
CA SER A 440 12.55 6.42 -38.04
C SER A 440 13.25 7.78 -38.11
N ALA A 441 13.45 8.39 -36.94
CA ALA A 441 14.56 9.29 -36.65
C ALA A 441 15.39 8.77 -35.45
N SER A 442 15.08 7.58 -34.93
CA SER A 442 15.78 6.94 -33.81
C SER A 442 15.60 5.40 -33.88
N GLU A 443 16.34 4.73 -34.77
CA GLU A 443 16.61 3.30 -34.59
C GLU A 443 17.66 3.10 -33.49
N SER A 444 17.24 3.28 -32.24
CA SER A 444 17.98 2.85 -31.06
C SER A 444 17.07 2.04 -30.15
N LYS A 445 17.24 0.71 -30.16
CA LYS A 445 16.70 -0.14 -29.09
C LYS A 445 17.27 0.35 -27.74
N ASN A 446 16.44 0.30 -26.70
CA ASN A 446 16.76 0.55 -25.28
C ASN A 446 17.11 2.00 -24.84
N ASN A 447 17.36 2.96 -25.74
CA ASN A 447 17.94 4.26 -25.35
C ASN A 447 17.01 5.50 -25.42
N LYS A 448 15.69 5.35 -25.22
CA LYS A 448 14.88 6.48 -24.72
C LYS A 448 15.04 6.52 -23.20
N PRO A 449 15.56 7.61 -22.60
CA PRO A 449 15.63 7.71 -21.15
C PRO A 449 14.22 7.66 -20.55
N LEU A 450 14.06 6.90 -19.47
CA LEU A 450 12.87 6.92 -18.64
C LEU A 450 12.60 8.35 -18.14
N GLU A 451 11.33 8.69 -17.95
CA GLU A 451 11.00 9.94 -17.27
C GLU A 451 11.66 9.93 -15.87
N PRO A 452 12.36 11.00 -15.43
CA PRO A 452 13.15 10.98 -14.19
C PRO A 452 12.33 10.57 -12.96
N VAL A 453 11.05 10.93 -12.98
CA VAL A 453 10.03 10.59 -11.99
C VAL A 453 9.75 9.06 -11.95
N ILE A 454 9.69 8.40 -13.11
CA ILE A 454 9.56 6.92 -13.22
C ILE A 454 10.83 6.23 -12.69
N SER A 455 12.02 6.74 -13.03
CA SER A 455 13.29 6.23 -12.49
C SER A 455 13.35 6.32 -10.97
N GLN A 456 12.91 7.45 -10.40
CA GLN A 456 12.91 7.69 -8.95
C GLN A 456 12.02 6.69 -8.20
N ILE A 457 10.78 6.44 -8.67
CA ILE A 457 9.91 5.45 -8.02
C ILE A 457 10.41 4.01 -8.21
N ILE A 458 11.07 3.71 -9.34
CA ILE A 458 11.73 2.43 -9.57
C ILE A 458 12.86 2.19 -8.54
N ASP A 459 13.70 3.19 -8.27
CA ASP A 459 14.80 3.04 -7.30
C ASP A 459 14.30 2.99 -5.85
N LYS A 460 13.25 3.75 -5.50
CA LYS A 460 12.54 3.58 -4.23
C LYS A 460 11.95 2.17 -4.09
N LEU A 461 11.34 1.64 -5.16
CA LEU A 461 10.83 0.26 -5.18
C LEU A 461 11.95 -0.78 -5.02
N LYS A 462 13.13 -0.59 -5.64
CA LYS A 462 14.30 -1.47 -5.41
C LYS A 462 14.70 -1.45 -3.93
N HIS A 463 14.78 -0.26 -3.32
CA HIS A 463 15.17 -0.10 -1.91
C HIS A 463 14.18 -0.77 -0.94
N ILE A 464 12.86 -0.54 -1.07
CA ILE A 464 11.88 -1.18 -0.20
C ILE A 464 11.86 -2.71 -0.39
N ASN A 465 12.07 -3.20 -1.62
CA ASN A 465 12.19 -4.63 -1.89
C ASN A 465 13.37 -5.26 -1.14
N GLN A 466 14.52 -4.59 -1.11
CA GLN A 466 15.69 -5.04 -0.34
C GLN A 466 15.39 -5.04 1.17
N LEU A 467 14.67 -4.03 1.69
CA LEU A 467 14.30 -3.94 3.09
C LEU A 467 13.28 -5.01 3.50
N LEU A 468 12.22 -5.21 2.70
CA LEU A 468 11.21 -6.27 2.87
C LEU A 468 11.85 -7.66 2.88
N ASN A 469 12.76 -7.94 1.94
CA ASN A 469 13.52 -9.18 1.90
C ASN A 469 14.46 -9.32 3.12
N THR A 470 15.12 -8.25 3.56
CA THR A 470 16.00 -8.27 4.76
C THR A 470 15.22 -8.67 6.02
N VAL A 471 14.06 -8.04 6.27
CA VAL A 471 13.22 -8.36 7.45
C VAL A 471 12.70 -9.80 7.38
N THR A 472 12.15 -10.23 6.23
CA THR A 472 11.55 -11.57 6.06
C THR A 472 12.57 -12.72 5.95
N VAL A 473 13.80 -12.46 5.51
CA VAL A 473 14.90 -13.45 5.59
C VAL A 473 15.46 -13.53 7.01
N SER A 474 15.52 -12.41 7.74
CA SER A 474 15.88 -12.45 9.18
C SER A 474 14.90 -13.34 9.96
N GLU A 475 13.59 -13.22 9.69
CA GLU A 475 12.54 -14.09 10.22
C GLU A 475 12.83 -15.57 9.97
N LYS A 476 13.09 -15.97 8.72
CA LYS A 476 13.39 -17.37 8.36
C LYS A 476 14.59 -17.89 9.15
N ARG A 477 15.66 -17.09 9.26
CA ARG A 477 16.86 -17.41 10.06
C ARG A 477 16.55 -17.53 11.55
N TRP A 478 15.63 -16.74 12.09
CA TRP A 478 15.18 -16.85 13.49
C TRP A 478 14.26 -18.05 13.73
N ARG A 479 13.29 -18.31 12.84
CA ARG A 479 12.43 -19.52 12.90
C ARG A 479 13.26 -20.79 12.84
N ALA A 480 14.29 -20.85 12.00
CA ALA A 480 15.24 -21.94 11.95
C ALA A 480 16.01 -22.09 13.28
N ARG A 481 16.59 -21.01 13.81
CA ARG A 481 17.31 -21.03 15.11
C ARG A 481 16.44 -21.38 16.30
N SER A 482 15.15 -21.05 16.28
CA SER A 482 14.19 -21.45 17.32
C SER A 482 13.64 -22.87 17.17
N ARG A 483 13.85 -23.53 16.03
CA ARG A 483 13.59 -24.97 15.84
C ARG A 483 14.84 -25.84 16.04
N GLY A 484 16.01 -25.40 15.58
CA GLY A 484 17.30 -26.07 15.74
C GLY A 484 17.90 -25.94 17.15
N GLY A 485 17.07 -25.98 18.19
CA GLY A 485 17.47 -25.93 19.60
C GLY A 485 17.93 -27.29 20.14
N GLY A 486 18.53 -28.14 19.31
CA GLY A 486 18.96 -29.49 19.67
C GLY A 486 19.80 -30.16 18.58
N ALA A 487 20.86 -30.84 19.00
CA ALA A 487 21.70 -31.81 18.29
C ALA A 487 22.35 -31.43 16.93
N ASN A 488 23.67 -31.27 17.00
CA ASN A 488 24.71 -31.35 15.96
C ASN A 488 24.51 -32.44 14.87
N GLY A 489 25.04 -32.23 13.65
CA GLY A 489 25.52 -33.36 12.80
C GLY A 489 25.46 -33.24 11.26
N TRP A 490 26.52 -32.67 10.65
CA TRP A 490 26.95 -32.86 9.24
C TRP A 490 25.95 -32.65 8.07
N SER A 491 26.38 -33.01 6.85
CA SER A 491 25.78 -32.76 5.51
C SER A 491 25.33 -34.10 4.85
N ASP A 492 24.78 -34.21 3.63
CA ASP A 492 24.70 -33.34 2.44
C ASP A 492 23.43 -33.63 1.60
N GLU A 493 23.11 -32.74 0.64
CA GLU A 493 22.39 -32.94 -0.65
C GLU A 493 21.00 -33.65 -0.74
N ALA A 494 20.32 -33.37 -1.87
CA ALA A 494 19.24 -34.14 -2.55
C ALA A 494 17.80 -34.26 -1.94
N GLU A 495 16.89 -33.53 -2.60
CA GLU A 495 15.59 -34.00 -3.15
C GLU A 495 14.38 -34.50 -2.30
N GLU A 496 13.30 -34.64 -3.06
CA GLU A 496 11.85 -34.73 -2.81
C GLU A 496 11.34 -35.82 -1.85
N GLY A 497 10.14 -35.60 -1.30
CA GLY A 497 9.36 -36.64 -0.61
C GLY A 497 8.15 -36.13 0.17
N PHE A 498 6.94 -36.36 -0.34
CA PHE A 498 5.71 -36.30 0.47
C PHE A 498 5.40 -37.69 1.03
N THR A 499 5.25 -37.82 2.35
CA THR A 499 4.45 -38.89 2.96
C THR A 499 3.81 -38.41 4.27
N SER A 500 2.57 -38.83 4.49
CA SER A 500 1.88 -38.73 5.77
C SER A 500 1.93 -40.06 6.52
N GLY A 501 2.44 -40.04 7.76
CA GLY A 501 2.00 -40.90 8.86
C GLY A 501 1.49 -39.95 9.95
N ASP A 502 0.33 -40.14 10.59
CA ASP A 502 -0.29 -41.39 11.08
C ASP A 502 0.58 -41.99 12.19
N CYS A 503 0.18 -41.69 13.43
CA CYS A 503 0.77 -42.17 14.67
C CYS A 503 -0.38 -42.66 15.55
N ASP A 504 -0.46 -43.98 15.69
CA ASP A 504 -1.45 -44.67 16.52
C ASP A 504 -1.18 -44.47 18.03
N ASP A 505 -2.07 -45.02 18.86
CA ASP A 505 -2.18 -44.73 20.29
C ASP A 505 -1.05 -45.27 21.20
N GLU A 506 -1.05 -44.81 22.46
CA GLU A 506 -0.34 -45.33 23.65
C GLU A 506 1.22 -45.28 23.67
N ASP A 507 1.81 -44.13 24.04
CA ASP A 507 2.83 -44.10 25.12
C ASP A 507 3.14 -42.68 25.70
N GLU A 508 3.54 -42.59 26.98
CA GLU A 508 3.50 -41.35 27.77
C GLU A 508 4.75 -40.45 27.70
N CYS A 509 4.82 -39.56 26.70
CA CYS A 509 5.92 -38.57 26.56
C CYS A 509 5.80 -37.32 27.48
N ALA A 510 5.95 -37.51 28.79
CA ALA A 510 5.83 -36.44 29.81
C ALA A 510 7.02 -35.43 29.88
N GLY A 511 7.16 -34.57 28.87
CA GLY A 511 8.18 -33.49 28.82
C GLY A 511 7.75 -32.19 29.51
N VAL A 512 8.43 -31.77 30.59
CA VAL A 512 8.03 -30.61 31.42
C VAL A 512 8.25 -29.25 30.75
N SER A 513 7.17 -28.48 30.55
CA SER A 513 7.24 -27.01 30.32
C SER A 513 5.93 -26.29 30.69
N GLY A 514 5.71 -26.10 31.99
CA GLY A 514 4.50 -25.45 32.53
C GLY A 514 4.47 -23.93 32.32
N LEU A 515 3.87 -23.47 31.20
CA LEU A 515 3.33 -22.12 31.06
C LEU A 515 1.82 -22.20 30.81
N GLY A 516 1.04 -21.90 31.85
CA GLY A 516 -0.43 -21.91 31.77
C GLY A 516 -0.98 -20.93 30.71
N PRO A 517 -2.18 -21.22 30.16
CA PRO A 517 -2.74 -20.44 29.06
C PRO A 517 -2.96 -18.97 29.45
N PRO A 518 -2.76 -18.01 28.51
CA PRO A 518 -3.01 -16.61 28.79
C PRO A 518 -4.50 -16.37 29.05
N PRO A 519 -4.87 -15.46 29.98
CA PRO A 519 -6.26 -15.13 30.20
C PRO A 519 -6.89 -14.53 28.93
N ARG A 520 -8.17 -14.84 28.67
CA ARG A 520 -8.95 -14.33 27.54
C ARG A 520 -8.98 -12.79 27.55
N ARG A 521 -8.01 -12.15 26.89
CA ARG A 521 -8.15 -10.77 26.43
C ARG A 521 -9.19 -10.76 25.33
N LYS A 522 -10.21 -9.91 25.46
CA LYS A 522 -11.03 -9.50 24.31
C LYS A 522 -10.06 -8.92 23.28
N ARG A 523 -9.95 -9.57 22.11
CA ARG A 523 -9.23 -8.99 20.97
C ARG A 523 -9.98 -7.71 20.55
N LEU A 524 -9.28 -6.76 19.95
CA LEU A 524 -9.84 -5.43 19.67
C LEU A 524 -10.91 -5.53 18.56
N ARG A 525 -12.17 -5.78 18.93
CA ARG A 525 -13.38 -5.65 18.08
C ARG A 525 -13.72 -4.18 17.79
N ILE A 526 -12.72 -3.42 17.37
CA ILE A 526 -12.80 -1.99 17.07
C ILE A 526 -12.38 -1.74 15.61
N PHE A 527 -11.89 -2.80 14.94
CA PHE A 527 -11.39 -2.72 13.57
C PHE A 527 -12.49 -2.90 12.50
N SER A 528 -13.66 -3.46 12.86
CA SER A 528 -14.89 -3.44 12.05
C SER A 528 -15.39 -2.00 11.86
N ASP A 529 -15.57 -1.30 12.97
CA ASP A 529 -16.11 0.05 13.00
C ASP A 529 -15.18 1.03 12.24
N LEU A 530 -13.89 0.68 12.13
CA LEU A 530 -12.89 1.48 11.43
C LEU A 530 -12.92 1.33 9.90
N SER A 531 -13.32 0.18 9.35
CA SER A 531 -13.55 0.08 7.90
C SER A 531 -14.78 0.87 7.46
N ASP A 532 -15.81 0.88 8.32
CA ASP A 532 -17.14 1.37 7.96
C ASP A 532 -17.23 2.90 8.08
N ASN A 533 -16.64 3.48 9.13
CA ASN A 533 -16.60 4.95 9.29
C ASN A 533 -15.71 5.65 8.24
N LEU A 534 -14.59 5.03 7.82
CA LEU A 534 -13.70 5.57 6.80
C LEU A 534 -14.24 5.44 5.35
N ALA A 535 -15.46 4.90 5.18
CA ALA A 535 -16.13 4.81 3.88
C ALA A 535 -16.95 6.07 3.52
N MET A 536 -17.17 7.01 4.46
CA MET A 536 -18.16 8.09 4.32
C MET A 536 -17.62 9.53 4.38
N GLU A 537 -16.36 9.77 4.73
CA GLU A 537 -15.80 11.13 4.85
C GLU A 537 -14.91 11.52 3.64
N ASP A 538 -14.94 12.81 3.29
CA ASP A 538 -14.45 13.32 2.01
C ASP A 538 -12.90 13.46 1.96
N PHE A 539 -12.30 13.29 0.79
CA PHE A 539 -10.87 12.99 0.59
C PHE A 539 -9.87 14.12 0.90
N THR A 540 -10.27 15.18 1.62
CA THR A 540 -9.46 16.37 1.89
C THR A 540 -8.62 16.31 3.17
N PHE A 541 -8.91 15.38 4.09
CA PHE A 541 -8.24 15.35 5.41
C PHE A 541 -6.88 14.60 5.43
N GLN A 542 -6.64 13.71 4.46
CA GLN A 542 -5.57 12.70 4.56
C GLN A 542 -4.14 13.24 4.36
N GLU A 543 -3.93 14.34 3.60
CA GLU A 543 -2.59 14.87 3.30
C GLU A 543 -1.79 15.30 4.55
N GLN A 544 -2.48 15.65 5.63
CA GLN A 544 -1.85 16.20 6.84
C GLN A 544 -1.32 15.11 7.80
N LEU A 545 -1.71 13.84 7.61
CA LEU A 545 -1.30 12.71 8.46
C LEU A 545 -0.05 11.95 7.95
N LEU A 546 0.44 12.29 6.75
CA LEU A 546 1.53 11.57 6.07
C LEU A 546 2.74 12.44 5.70
N THR A 547 2.77 13.72 6.10
CA THR A 547 3.85 14.67 5.76
C THR A 547 4.50 15.29 7.01
N PRO A 548 5.83 15.13 7.22
CA PRO A 548 6.55 15.87 8.26
C PRO A 548 6.64 17.36 7.88
N ARG A 549 5.87 18.23 8.55
CA ARG A 549 5.84 19.66 8.21
C ARG A 549 7.10 20.40 8.66
N LEU A 550 7.93 20.80 7.70
CA LEU A 550 8.72 22.04 7.77
C LEU A 550 7.87 23.24 7.29
N ALA A 551 8.24 24.45 7.71
CA ALA A 551 7.28 25.54 7.86
C ALA A 551 7.11 26.45 6.63
N THR A 552 5.84 26.75 6.34
CA THR A 552 5.28 28.03 5.84
C THR A 552 6.03 28.83 4.75
N ALA A 553 5.52 28.74 3.52
CA ALA A 553 5.28 29.89 2.65
C ALA A 553 3.94 29.63 1.92
N GLY A 554 3.18 30.67 1.55
CA GLY A 554 1.81 30.52 1.06
C GLY A 554 1.47 31.32 -0.20
N ALA A 555 0.46 30.85 -0.93
CA ALA A 555 -0.28 31.59 -1.95
C ALA A 555 -1.68 30.98 -2.08
N GLY A 556 -2.70 31.82 -2.30
CA GLY A 556 -4.08 31.35 -2.52
C GLY A 556 -4.37 31.08 -3.99
N GLY A 557 -5.22 30.09 -4.28
CA GLY A 557 -5.74 29.80 -5.61
C GLY A 557 -7.23 29.47 -5.53
N VAL A 558 -8.05 30.10 -6.37
CA VAL A 558 -9.52 29.94 -6.37
C VAL A 558 -9.93 28.82 -7.32
N SER A 559 -10.62 27.81 -6.80
CA SER A 559 -11.21 26.73 -7.61
C SER A 559 -12.54 27.16 -8.23
N SER A 560 -12.68 27.00 -9.55
CA SER A 560 -13.98 27.05 -10.24
C SER A 560 -14.55 25.64 -10.44
N PRO A 561 -15.88 25.46 -10.43
CA PRO A 561 -16.50 24.12 -10.46
C PRO A 561 -16.36 23.43 -11.82
N ALA A 562 -16.23 22.11 -11.79
CA ALA A 562 -16.30 21.27 -12.97
C ALA A 562 -17.74 21.16 -13.52
N ALA A 563 -17.88 21.06 -14.84
CA ALA A 563 -19.17 20.82 -15.47
C ALA A 563 -19.60 19.34 -15.34
N PRO A 564 -20.90 19.04 -15.16
CA PRO A 564 -21.38 17.67 -15.01
C PRO A 564 -21.33 16.89 -16.33
N LEU A 565 -20.83 15.65 -16.28
CA LEU A 565 -20.89 14.72 -17.40
C LEU A 565 -22.33 14.18 -17.56
N TRP A 566 -22.81 14.10 -18.80
CA TRP A 566 -24.15 13.60 -19.10
C TRP A 566 -24.23 12.07 -18.92
N MET A 567 -25.04 11.63 -17.97
CA MET A 567 -25.69 10.32 -18.04
C MET A 567 -26.74 10.34 -19.15
N SER A 568 -26.70 9.35 -20.04
CA SER A 568 -27.64 9.24 -21.15
C SER A 568 -29.05 8.86 -20.67
N TYR A 569 -29.95 9.85 -20.58
CA TYR A 569 -31.38 9.62 -20.40
C TYR A 569 -32.00 8.99 -21.67
N LEU A 570 -31.98 7.65 -21.77
CA LEU A 570 -32.58 6.88 -22.87
C LEU A 570 -33.41 5.67 -22.40
N VAL A 571 -34.23 5.89 -21.36
CA VAL A 571 -35.32 4.98 -20.95
C VAL A 571 -36.49 5.86 -20.46
N PRO A 572 -37.79 5.61 -20.78
CA PRO A 572 -38.37 4.56 -21.64
C PRO A 572 -39.21 5.11 -22.82
N LEU A 573 -38.89 4.72 -24.06
CA LEU A 573 -39.76 4.98 -25.24
C LEU A 573 -40.03 3.72 -26.08
N LEU A 574 -39.64 2.55 -25.58
CA LEU A 574 -39.78 1.23 -26.22
C LEU A 574 -40.92 0.36 -25.64
N LEU A 575 -41.64 0.84 -24.62
CA LEU A 575 -42.75 0.12 -23.97
C LEU A 575 -44.14 0.55 -24.44
N THR A 576 -44.28 1.73 -25.03
CA THR A 576 -45.57 2.24 -25.54
C THR A 576 -45.90 1.77 -26.96
N THR A 577 -44.89 1.45 -27.78
CA THR A 577 -45.07 0.94 -29.15
C THR A 577 -45.47 -0.53 -29.20
N LEU A 578 -45.01 -1.35 -28.25
CA LEU A 578 -45.38 -2.76 -28.13
C LEU A 578 -46.82 -2.97 -27.64
N ALA A 579 -47.36 -2.06 -26.83
CA ALA A 579 -48.73 -2.15 -26.32
C ALA A 579 -49.80 -1.94 -27.42
N LEU A 580 -49.51 -1.09 -28.41
CA LEU A 580 -50.44 -0.81 -29.52
C LEU A 580 -50.47 -1.90 -30.59
N PHE A 581 -49.40 -2.68 -30.76
CA PHE A 581 -49.34 -3.77 -31.74
C PHE A 581 -50.06 -5.07 -31.32
N GLN A 582 -50.38 -5.22 -30.02
CA GLN A 582 -51.13 -6.37 -29.49
C GLN A 582 -52.66 -6.20 -29.56
N LEU A 583 -53.15 -4.99 -29.85
CA LEU A 583 -54.59 -4.64 -29.89
C LEU A 583 -55.17 -4.58 -31.32
N TRP A 584 -54.42 -5.02 -32.33
CA TRP A 584 -54.86 -5.02 -33.73
C TRP A 584 -54.78 -6.40 -34.39
N HIS A 585 -54.88 -7.47 -33.58
CA HIS A 585 -54.94 -8.84 -34.08
C HIS A 585 -55.85 -9.77 -33.26
N HIS A 586 -56.96 -9.26 -32.74
CA HIS A 586 -58.17 -10.07 -32.51
C HIS A 586 -59.46 -9.26 -32.56
#